data_AF-A0A3A6FU77-F1
#
_entry.id   AF-A0A3A6FU77-F1
#
_cell.length_a   1.000
_cell.length_b   1.000
_cell.length_c   1.000
_cell.angle_alpha   90.00
_cell.angle_beta   90.00
_cell.angle_gamma   90.00
#
_symmetry.space_group_name_H-M   'P 1'
#
loop_
_entity.id
_entity.type
_entity.pdbx_description
1 polymer ?
#
loop_
_entity_poly.entity_id
_entity_poly.type
_entity_poly.pdbx_seq_one_letter_code
_entity_poly.pdbx_strand_id
1 'polypeptide(L)'
;MLILVIMCIGICIGNKFLSPKYKKANEIFQIMCTLSLIFSMGVMLGQDDNFFDKLFTLGWESFLFFLVPSVCSVILVFILTKRFMDDKRKKEKD
;
A
#
# COMPACT_ATOMS: atom_id res chain seq x y z
N MET A 1 -17.40 4.73 3.57
CA MET A 1 -18.06 3.68 4.39
C MET A 1 -18.27 2.38 3.60
N LEU A 2 -18.91 2.44 2.42
CA LEU A 2 -19.16 1.27 1.54
C LEU A 2 -17.89 0.47 1.19
N ILE A 3 -16.78 1.16 0.89
CA ILE A 3 -15.50 0.52 0.54
C ILE A 3 -14.93 -0.30 1.71
N LEU A 4 -14.99 0.25 2.94
CA LEU A 4 -14.54 -0.45 4.15
C LEU A 4 -15.39 -1.70 4.42
N VAL A 5 -16.70 -1.61 4.20
CA VAL A 5 -17.62 -2.75 4.35
C VAL A 5 -17.28 -3.86 3.35
N ILE A 6 -17.01 -3.51 2.09
CA ILE A 6 -16.62 -4.48 1.05
C ILE A 6 -15.28 -5.14 1.39
N MET A 7 -14.29 -4.40 1.90
CA MET A 7 -13.01 -4.96 2.34
C MET A 7 -13.20 -5.94 3.51
N CYS A 8 -14.01 -5.59 4.51
CA CYS A 8 -14.31 -6.49 5.63
C CYS A 8 -15.02 -7.76 5.17
N ILE A 9 -16.00 -7.65 4.28
CA ILE A 9 -16.70 -8.81 3.71
C ILE A 9 -15.73 -9.68 2.91
N GLY A 10 -14.82 -9.08 2.13
CA GLY A 10 -13.77 -9.79 1.40
C GLY A 10 -12.85 -10.60 2.32
N ILE A 11 -12.45 -10.04 3.46
CA ILE A 11 -11.65 -10.74 4.48
C ILE A 11 -12.43 -11.90 5.10
N CYS A 12 -13.71 -11.70 5.45
CA CYS A 12 -14.55 -12.75 6.04
C CYS A 12 -14.81 -13.91 5.07
N ILE A 13 -15.09 -13.63 3.79
CA ILE A 13 -15.28 -14.64 2.75
C ILE A 13 -13.95 -15.35 2.44
N GLY A 14 -12.85 -14.58 2.39
CA GLY A 14 -11.48 -15.08 2.24
C GLY A 14 -11.11 -16.13 3.30
N ASN A 15 -11.42 -15.84 4.57
CA ASN A 15 -11.08 -16.69 5.71
C ASN A 15 -11.96 -17.96 5.81
N LYS A 16 -13.24 -17.87 5.43
CA LYS A 16 -14.22 -18.95 5.69
C LYS A 16 -14.46 -19.89 4.49
N PHE A 17 -14.15 -19.47 3.24
CA PHE A 17 -14.61 -20.15 2.03
C PHE A 17 -13.49 -20.62 1.06
N LEU A 18 -12.25 -20.14 1.17
CA LEU A 18 -11.18 -20.52 0.22
C LEU A 18 -10.54 -21.87 0.56
N SER A 19 -11.20 -22.93 0.12
CA SER A 19 -10.54 -24.22 -0.14
C SER A 19 -9.42 -24.05 -1.20
N PRO A 20 -8.31 -24.82 -1.19
CA PRO A 20 -7.12 -24.56 -2.02
C PRO A 20 -7.39 -24.49 -3.53
N LYS A 21 -8.50 -25.06 -4.02
CA LYS A 21 -8.91 -25.01 -5.44
C LYS A 21 -9.43 -23.63 -5.87
N TYR A 22 -10.12 -22.89 -5.01
CA TYR A 22 -10.67 -21.56 -5.32
C TYR A 22 -9.64 -20.44 -5.14
N LYS A 23 -8.60 -20.69 -4.33
CA LYS A 23 -7.50 -19.75 -4.12
C LYS A 23 -6.77 -19.42 -5.43
N LYS A 24 -6.47 -20.45 -6.25
CA LYS A 24 -5.79 -20.30 -7.54
C LYS A 24 -6.65 -19.57 -8.58
N ALA A 25 -7.96 -19.83 -8.60
CA ALA A 25 -8.89 -19.14 -9.49
C ALA A 25 -9.04 -17.65 -9.11
N ASN A 26 -9.15 -17.35 -7.81
CA ASN A 26 -9.21 -15.97 -7.32
C ASN A 26 -7.91 -15.20 -7.62
N GLU A 27 -6.76 -15.86 -7.50
CA GLU A 27 -5.45 -15.28 -7.84
C GLU A 27 -5.36 -14.92 -9.34
N ILE A 28 -5.75 -15.84 -10.23
CA ILE A 28 -5.77 -15.56 -11.68
C ILE A 28 -6.75 -14.43 -12.02
N PHE A 29 -7.94 -14.44 -11.41
CA PHE A 29 -8.94 -13.40 -11.63
C PHE A 29 -8.45 -12.03 -11.13
N GLN A 30 -7.80 -11.99 -9.96
CA GLN A 30 -7.22 -10.78 -9.40
C GLN A 30 -6.09 -10.24 -10.30
N ILE A 31 -5.22 -11.11 -10.82
CA ILE A 31 -4.15 -10.71 -11.74
C ILE A 31 -4.73 -10.14 -13.03
N MET A 32 -5.72 -10.82 -13.64
CA MET A 32 -6.41 -10.34 -14.84
C MET A 32 -7.08 -8.97 -14.62
N CYS A 33 -7.77 -8.81 -13.50
CA CYS A 33 -8.41 -7.54 -13.13
C CYS A 33 -7.37 -6.43 -12.90
N THR A 34 -6.27 -6.75 -12.21
CA THR A 34 -5.16 -5.82 -11.97
C THR A 34 -4.50 -5.39 -13.28
N LEU A 35 -4.25 -6.32 -14.20
CA LEU A 35 -3.71 -6.02 -15.53
C LEU A 35 -4.64 -5.10 -16.32
N SER A 36 -5.95 -5.40 -16.34
CA SER A 36 -6.94 -4.59 -17.04
C SER A 36 -7.04 -3.17 -16.47
N LEU A 37 -6.96 -3.02 -15.14
CA LEU A 37 -6.96 -1.71 -14.47
C LEU A 37 -5.68 -0.91 -14.77
N ILE A 38 -4.50 -1.54 -14.66
CA ILE A 38 -3.23 -0.89 -15.00
C ILE A 38 -3.24 -0.45 -16.46
N PHE A 39 -3.73 -1.30 -17.36
CA PHE A 39 -3.85 -0.96 -18.77
C PHE A 39 -4.80 0.22 -18.99
N SER A 40 -5.97 0.22 -18.35
CA SER A 40 -6.94 1.32 -18.44
C SER A 40 -6.36 2.64 -17.94
N MET A 41 -5.65 2.61 -16.81
CA MET A 41 -4.97 3.78 -16.27
C MET A 41 -3.85 4.25 -17.19
N GLY A 42 -3.06 3.33 -17.76
CA GLY A 42 -2.00 3.65 -18.72
C GLY A 42 -2.51 4.27 -20.03
N VAL A 43 -3.62 3.78 -20.58
CA VAL A 43 -4.27 4.37 -21.76
C VAL A 43 -4.79 5.77 -21.45
N MET A 44 -5.39 5.97 -20.28
CA MET A 44 -5.86 7.29 -19.85
C MET A 44 -4.71 8.32 -19.77
N LEU A 45 -3.52 7.88 -19.34
CA LEU A 45 -2.33 8.72 -19.30
C LEU A 45 -1.74 9.00 -20.68
N GLY A 46 -1.81 8.04 -21.61
CA GLY A 46 -1.32 8.21 -22.99
C GLY A 46 -2.19 9.08 -23.90
N GLN A 47 -3.44 9.36 -23.50
CA GLN A 47 -4.36 10.23 -24.23
C GLN A 47 -4.19 11.73 -23.90
N ASP A 48 -3.40 12.08 -22.88
CA ASP A 48 -3.22 13.46 -22.45
C ASP A 48 -1.93 14.03 -23.06
N ASP A 49 -2.05 14.92 -24.05
CA ASP A 49 -0.88 15.52 -24.74
C ASP A 49 0.02 16.35 -23.80
N ASN A 50 -0.50 16.76 -22.64
CA ASN A 50 0.24 17.50 -21.60
C ASN A 50 0.65 16.59 -20.41
N PHE A 51 0.67 15.27 -20.62
CA PHE A 51 0.98 14.29 -19.57
C PHE A 51 2.34 14.54 -18.91
N PHE A 52 3.38 14.89 -19.67
CA PHE A 52 4.73 15.10 -19.12
C PHE A 52 4.82 16.33 -18.19
N ASP A 53 4.22 17.46 -18.56
CA ASP A 53 4.18 18.66 -17.70
C ASP A 53 3.35 18.44 -16.43
N LYS A 54 2.21 17.75 -16.57
CA LYS A 54 1.39 17.34 -15.42
C LYS A 54 2.15 16.37 -14.52
N LEU A 55 2.82 15.37 -15.09
CA LEU A 55 3.64 14.41 -14.35
C LEU A 55 4.79 15.07 -13.60
N PHE A 56 5.48 16.03 -14.21
CA PHE A 56 6.59 16.72 -13.56
C PHE A 56 6.10 17.53 -12.35
N THR A 57 4.99 18.26 -12.52
CA THR A 57 4.37 19.03 -11.44
C THR A 57 3.81 18.12 -10.34
N LEU A 58 3.06 17.09 -10.71
CA LEU A 58 2.52 16.08 -9.79
C LEU A 58 3.64 15.30 -9.09
N GLY A 59 4.74 15.02 -9.78
CA GLY A 59 5.89 14.30 -9.27
C GLY A 59 6.65 15.09 -8.22
N TRP A 60 6.83 16.39 -8.42
CA TRP A 60 7.45 17.28 -7.43
C TRP A 60 6.65 17.35 -6.14
N GLU A 61 5.33 17.59 -6.25
CA GLU A 61 4.42 17.63 -5.12
C GLU A 61 4.37 16.28 -4.40
N SER A 62 4.22 15.18 -5.15
CA SER A 62 4.15 13.82 -4.59
C SER A 62 5.45 13.42 -3.92
N PHE A 63 6.60 13.85 -4.45
CA PHE A 63 7.90 13.58 -3.84
C PHE A 63 8.04 14.29 -2.49
N LEU A 64 7.61 15.55 -2.38
CA LEU A 64 7.57 16.28 -1.11
C LEU A 64 6.62 15.61 -0.10
N PHE A 65 5.41 15.25 -0.54
CA PHE A 65 4.43 14.54 0.29
C PHE A 65 4.83 13.12 0.65
N PHE A 66 5.75 12.49 -0.09
CA PHE A 66 6.30 11.18 0.26
C PHE A 66 7.49 11.33 1.22
N LEU A 67 8.42 12.24 0.93
CA LEU A 67 9.66 12.42 1.67
C LEU A 67 9.38 12.85 3.11
N VAL A 68 8.48 13.82 3.31
CA VAL A 68 8.21 14.38 4.65
C VAL A 68 7.62 13.32 5.59
N PRO A 69 6.53 12.60 5.26
CA PRO A 69 5.99 11.55 6.13
C PRO A 69 6.90 10.32 6.22
N SER A 70 7.65 9.99 5.16
CA SER A 70 8.59 8.86 5.18
C SER A 70 9.72 9.09 6.18
N VAL A 71 10.38 10.24 6.11
CA VAL A 71 11.44 10.63 7.07
C VAL A 71 10.86 10.73 8.48
N CYS A 72 9.68 11.32 8.63
CA CYS A 72 9.02 11.41 9.94
C CYS A 72 8.70 10.02 10.51
N SER A 73 8.20 9.09 9.70
CA SER A 73 7.93 7.69 10.07
C SER A 73 9.20 6.97 10.52
N VAL A 74 10.31 7.11 9.76
CA VAL A 74 11.60 6.51 10.11
C VAL A 74 12.14 7.07 11.43
N ILE A 75 12.09 8.39 11.64
CA ILE A 75 12.52 9.03 12.89
C ILE A 75 11.66 8.52 14.06
N LEU A 76 10.35 8.42 13.88
CA LEU A 76 9.43 7.96 14.90
C LEU A 76 9.71 6.51 15.28
N VAL A 77 9.88 5.62 14.30
CA VAL A 77 10.25 4.21 14.53
C VAL A 77 11.62 4.11 15.21
N PHE A 78 12.59 4.94 14.84
CA PHE A 78 13.91 4.94 15.48
C PHE A 78 13.83 5.39 16.96
N ILE A 79 13.06 6.45 17.26
CA ILE A 79 12.79 6.89 18.62
C ILE A 79 12.07 5.80 19.42
N LEU A 80 11.04 5.18 18.84
CA LEU A 80 10.31 4.10 19.49
C LEU A 80 11.20 2.89 19.73
N THR A 81 12.01 2.50 18.76
CA THR A 81 12.95 1.37 18.87
C THR A 81 13.98 1.63 19.96
N LYS A 82 14.57 2.83 19.99
CA LYS A 82 15.53 3.23 21.02
C LYS A 82 14.88 3.35 22.41
N ARG A 83 13.66 3.88 22.50
CA ARG A 83 12.96 4.01 23.80
C ARG A 83 12.46 2.67 24.32
N PHE A 84 11.99 1.78 23.46
CA PHE A 84 11.31 0.55 23.86
C PHE A 84 12.28 -0.65 23.97
N MET A 85 13.36 -0.67 23.18
CA MET A 85 14.30 -1.80 23.13
C MET A 85 15.57 -1.57 23.97
N ASP A 86 15.94 -0.33 24.29
CA ASP A 86 17.04 -0.01 25.22
C ASP A 86 16.58 -0.18 26.69
N ASP A 87 15.29 0.05 26.99
CA ASP A 87 14.67 -0.24 28.30
C ASP A 87 14.65 -1.76 28.61
N LYS A 88 14.50 -2.60 27.58
CA LYS A 88 14.62 -4.07 27.68
C LYS A 88 16.04 -4.54 28.03
N ARG A 89 17.08 -3.83 27.57
CA ARG A 89 18.49 -4.22 27.83
C ARG A 89 19.00 -3.77 29.21
N LYS A 90 18.41 -2.74 29.82
CA LYS A 90 18.73 -2.36 31.20
C LYS A 90 18.09 -3.30 32.23
N LYS A 91 16.90 -3.86 31.97
CA LYS A 91 16.21 -4.75 32.90
C LYS A 91 16.70 -6.20 32.94
N GLU A 92 17.65 -6.58 32.08
CA GLU A 92 18.25 -7.94 32.06
C GLU A 92 19.62 -7.97 32.79
N LYS A 93 20.04 -6.85 33.40
CA LYS A 93 21.31 -6.73 34.13
C LYS A 93 21.15 -6.36 35.61
N ASP A 94 19.92 -6.21 36.11
CA ASP A 94 19.60 -6.04 37.54
C ASP A 94 19.01 -7.34 38.11
#